data_AF-A0A8D4BP29-F1
#
_entry.id   AF-A0A8D4BP29-F1
#
_cell.length_a   1.000
_cell.length_b   1.000
_cell.length_c   1.000
_cell.angle_alpha   90.00
_cell.angle_beta   90.00
_cell.angle_gamma   90.00
#
_symmetry.space_group_name_H-M   'P 1'
#
loop_
_entity.id
_entity.type
_entity.pdbx_description
1 polymer ?
#
loop_
_entity_poly.entity_id
_entity_poly.type
_entity_poly.pdbx_seq_one_letter_code
_entity_poly.pdbx_strand_id
1 'polypeptide(L)'
;MKGKQNKIVSMVLKAALLATTLYGSIRTAETAWALADIGVGIMVWLNLIAILILAKPAFITLKDYREQRKQGIDPVFSPGKLGIQNADYWDEEYQHNQDKENVS
;
A
#
# COMPACT_ATOMS: atom_id res chain seq x y z
N MET A 1 -15.19 9.05 -10.50
CA MET A 1 -14.61 9.35 -11.83
C MET A 1 -15.14 8.35 -12.86
N LYS A 2 -16.05 8.76 -13.75
CA LYS A 2 -16.56 7.88 -14.83
C LYS A 2 -15.56 7.89 -15.98
N GLY A 3 -14.75 6.85 -16.09
CA GLY A 3 -13.80 6.67 -17.19
C GLY A 3 -14.55 6.64 -18.53
N LYS A 4 -14.20 7.55 -19.43
CA LYS A 4 -14.69 7.59 -20.81
C LYS A 4 -14.27 6.27 -21.49
N GLN A 5 -15.23 5.36 -21.66
CA GLN A 5 -15.03 4.04 -22.27
C GLN A 5 -14.69 4.20 -23.76
N ASN A 6 -13.40 4.35 -24.05
CA ASN A 6 -12.90 4.40 -25.41
C ASN A 6 -13.00 2.98 -25.99
N LYS A 7 -14.00 2.74 -26.86
CA LYS A 7 -14.24 1.44 -27.51
C LYS A 7 -12.98 0.87 -28.17
N ILE A 8 -12.10 1.74 -28.67
CA ILE A 8 -10.79 1.39 -29.24
C ILE A 8 -9.86 0.77 -28.18
N VAL A 9 -9.79 1.35 -26.97
CA VAL A 9 -8.95 0.80 -25.88
C VAL A 9 -9.45 -0.57 -25.46
N SER A 10 -10.77 -0.75 -25.35
CA SER A 10 -11.35 -2.07 -25.05
C SER A 10 -11.08 -3.08 -26.17
N MET A 11 -11.14 -2.67 -27.43
CA MET A 11 -10.88 -3.54 -28.57
C MET A 11 -9.40 -3.95 -28.68
N VAL A 12 -8.48 -3.01 -28.46
CA VAL A 12 -7.03 -3.29 -28.41
C VAL A 12 -6.71 -4.21 -27.25
N LEU A 13 -7.29 -3.98 -26.06
CA LEU A 13 -7.10 -4.86 -24.91
C LEU A 13 -7.56 -6.29 -25.20
N LYS A 14 -8.76 -6.46 -25.77
CA LYS A 14 -9.28 -7.78 -26.16
C LYS A 14 -8.41 -8.45 -27.22
N ALA A 15 -7.97 -7.72 -28.24
CA ALA A 15 -7.09 -8.25 -29.28
C ALA A 15 -5.73 -8.68 -28.70
N ALA A 16 -5.16 -7.88 -27.79
CA ALA A 16 -3.92 -8.21 -27.09
C ALA A 16 -4.07 -9.47 -26.23
N LEU A 17 -5.18 -9.59 -25.47
CA LEU A 17 -5.47 -10.77 -24.66
C LEU A 17 -5.66 -12.05 -25.48
N LEU A 18 -6.32 -11.95 -26.63
CA LEU A 18 -6.47 -13.08 -27.55
C LEU A 18 -5.12 -13.48 -28.16
N ALA A 19 -4.32 -12.49 -28.58
CA ALA A 19 -2.99 -12.73 -29.12
C ALA A 19 -2.05 -13.37 -28.08
N THR A 20 -2.05 -12.89 -26.83
CA THR A 20 -1.21 -13.48 -25.76
C THR A 20 -1.69 -14.86 -25.34
N THR A 21 -3.00 -15.13 -25.33
CA THR A 21 -3.53 -16.48 -25.06
C THR A 21 -3.15 -17.48 -26.14
N LEU A 22 -3.29 -17.10 -27.42
CA LEU A 22 -2.89 -17.96 -28.54
C LEU A 22 -1.37 -18.18 -28.55
N TYR A 23 -0.59 -17.13 -28.31
CA TYR A 23 0.86 -17.22 -28.19
C TYR A 23 1.30 -18.06 -26.99
N GLY A 24 0.62 -17.91 -25.84
CA GLY A 24 0.86 -18.69 -24.63
C GLY A 24 0.53 -20.17 -24.79
N SER A 25 -0.49 -20.52 -25.59
CA SER A 25 -0.83 -21.91 -25.91
C SER A 25 0.24 -22.62 -26.74
N ILE A 26 1.08 -21.89 -27.47
CA ILE A 26 2.14 -22.44 -28.33
C ILE A 26 3.47 -22.55 -27.55
N ARG A 27 3.66 -21.71 -26.53
CA ARG A 27 4.85 -21.71 -25.69
C ARG A 27 4.76 -22.77 -24.60
N THR A 28 5.90 -23.36 -24.24
CA THR A 28 5.99 -24.38 -23.19
C THR A 28 5.66 -23.80 -21.83
N ALA A 29 4.96 -24.57 -20.99
CA ALA A 29 4.56 -24.17 -19.64
C ALA A 29 5.74 -23.63 -18.81
N GLU A 30 6.94 -24.18 -19.00
CA GLU A 30 8.18 -23.74 -18.35
C GLU A 30 8.49 -22.25 -18.57
N THR A 31 8.26 -21.72 -19.77
CA THR A 31 8.49 -20.28 -20.04
C THR A 31 7.46 -19.38 -19.37
N ALA A 32 6.21 -19.85 -19.25
CA ALA A 32 5.16 -19.12 -18.54
C ALA A 32 5.42 -19.11 -17.02
N TRP A 33 5.88 -20.25 -16.47
CA TRP A 33 6.29 -20.35 -15.07
C TRP A 33 7.50 -19.47 -14.76
N ALA A 34 8.53 -19.45 -15.61
CA ALA A 34 9.69 -18.58 -15.42
C ALA A 34 9.31 -17.08 -15.42
N LEU A 35 8.38 -16.67 -16.29
CA LEU A 35 7.89 -15.28 -16.28
C LEU A 35 7.07 -14.97 -15.02
N ALA A 36 6.27 -15.94 -14.54
CA ALA A 36 5.52 -15.80 -13.30
C ALA A 36 6.47 -15.65 -12.09
N ASP A 37 7.52 -16.45 -12.01
CA ASP A 37 8.51 -16.41 -10.92
C ASP A 37 9.23 -15.05 -10.86
N ILE A 38 9.56 -14.46 -12.02
CA ILE A 38 10.13 -13.11 -12.09
C ILE A 38 9.11 -12.08 -11.58
N GLY A 39 7.83 -12.19 -11.94
CA GLY A 39 6.77 -11.31 -11.47
C GLY A 39 6.58 -11.36 -9.95
N VAL A 40 6.54 -12.57 -9.39
CA VAL A 40 6.46 -12.78 -7.94
C VAL A 40 7.72 -12.26 -7.24
N GLY A 41 8.90 -12.50 -7.82
CA GLY A 41 10.16 -11.97 -7.31
C GLY A 41 10.16 -10.44 -7.22
N ILE A 42 9.73 -9.74 -8.28
CA ILE A 42 9.63 -8.27 -8.30
C ILE A 42 8.66 -7.78 -7.22
N MET A 43 7.50 -8.45 -7.07
CA MET A 43 6.53 -8.11 -6.03
C MET A 43 7.13 -8.18 -4.62
N VAL A 44 7.86 -9.26 -4.34
CA VAL A 44 8.54 -9.44 -3.05
C VAL A 44 9.63 -8.39 -2.85
N TRP A 45 10.46 -8.13 -3.87
CA TRP A 45 11.53 -7.13 -3.77
C TRP A 45 11.02 -5.72 -3.53
N LEU A 46 9.98 -5.29 -4.24
CA LEU A 46 9.37 -3.97 -4.04
C LEU A 46 8.81 -3.82 -2.63
N ASN A 47 8.07 -4.82 -2.16
CA ASN A 47 7.52 -4.81 -0.80
C ASN A 47 8.62 -4.87 0.27
N LEU A 48 9.67 -5.66 0.07
CA LEU A 48 10.78 -5.76 1.00
C LEU A 48 11.49 -4.41 1.14
N ILE A 49 11.78 -3.73 0.03
CA ILE A 49 12.39 -2.40 0.05
C ILE A 49 11.48 -1.39 0.75
N ALA A 50 10.18 -1.42 0.48
CA ALA A 50 9.20 -0.55 1.16
C ALA A 50 9.20 -0.77 2.67
N ILE A 51 9.19 -2.03 3.13
CA ILE A 51 9.26 -2.38 4.55
C ILE A 51 10.56 -1.87 5.18
N LEU A 52 11.70 -2.00 4.50
CA LEU A 52 12.99 -1.52 5.02
C LEU A 52 13.02 0.01 5.19
N ILE A 53 12.44 0.75 4.25
CA ILE A 53 12.32 2.22 4.35
C ILE A 53 11.38 2.61 5.50
N LEU A 54 10.26 1.90 5.66
CA LEU A 54 9.26 2.15 6.70
C LEU A 54 9.64 1.60 8.07
N ALA A 55 10.63 0.72 8.18
CA ALA A 55 11.00 0.06 9.43
C ALA A 55 11.36 1.07 10.53
N LYS A 56 12.11 2.13 10.19
CA LYS A 56 12.52 3.17 11.16
C LYS A 56 11.32 3.87 11.84
N PRO A 57 10.41 4.56 11.12
CA PRO A 57 9.25 5.19 11.75
C PRO A 57 8.29 4.16 12.37
N ALA A 58 8.18 2.95 11.81
CA ALA A 58 7.36 1.88 12.38
C ALA A 58 7.85 1.44 13.76
N PHE A 59 9.15 1.25 13.96
CA PHE A 59 9.71 0.88 15.27
C PHE A 59 9.58 2.01 16.30
N ILE A 60 9.74 3.28 15.89
CA ILE A 60 9.55 4.44 16.76
C ILE A 60 8.10 4.50 17.25
N THR A 61 7.15 4.38 16.32
CA THR A 61 5.71 4.37 16.62
C THR A 61 5.35 3.19 17.53
N LEU A 62 5.91 2.01 17.28
CA LEU A 62 5.65 0.82 18.09
C LEU A 62 6.22 0.93 19.51
N LYS A 63 7.32 1.67 19.69
CA LYS A 63 7.88 1.94 21.02
C LYS A 63 6.94 2.85 21.82
N ASP A 64 6.54 3.96 21.22
CA ASP A 64 5.61 4.93 21.81
C ASP A 64 4.26 4.29 22.17
N TYR A 65 3.67 3.53 21.25
CA TYR A 65 2.46 2.75 21.50
C TYR A 65 2.59 1.81 22.71
N ARG A 66 3.72 1.11 22.82
CA ARG A 66 3.97 0.19 23.95
C ARG A 66 4.15 0.93 25.27
N GLU A 67 4.77 2.10 25.26
CA GLU A 67 4.93 2.94 26.45
C GLU A 67 3.58 3.48 26.92
N GLN A 68 2.77 4.02 26.02
CA GLN A 68 1.42 4.50 26.31
C GLN A 68 0.51 3.37 26.82
N ARG A 69 0.51 2.21 26.15
CA ARG A 69 -0.25 1.02 26.62
C ARG A 69 0.17 0.56 28.01
N LYS A 70 1.47 0.61 28.35
CA LYS A 70 1.95 0.23 29.69
C LYS A 70 1.55 1.22 30.77
N GLN A 71 1.39 2.49 30.42
CA GLN A 71 0.92 3.54 31.33
C GLN A 71 -0.59 3.46 31.59
N GLY A 72 -1.31 2.55 30.93
CA GLY A 72 -2.76 2.37 31.09
C GLY A 72 -3.58 3.49 30.46
N ILE A 73 -2.96 4.37 29.67
CA ILE A 73 -3.61 5.42 28.90
C ILE A 73 -4.03 4.88 27.53
N ASP A 74 -5.07 5.47 26.95
CA ASP A 74 -5.49 5.17 25.59
C ASP A 74 -4.42 5.68 24.60
N PRO A 75 -3.81 4.81 23.77
CA PRO A 75 -2.67 5.22 22.97
C PRO A 75 -3.10 6.15 21.82
N VAL A 76 -2.52 7.35 21.79
CA VAL A 76 -2.72 8.38 20.77
C VAL A 76 -1.45 8.51 19.94
N PHE A 77 -1.59 8.35 18.63
CA PHE A 77 -0.47 8.53 17.70
C PHE A 77 -0.27 10.01 17.39
N SER A 78 0.85 10.59 17.85
CA SER A 78 1.23 11.98 17.55
C SER A 78 2.51 12.02 16.71
N PRO A 79 2.42 12.07 15.36
CA PRO A 79 3.59 12.05 14.48
C PRO A 79 4.57 13.21 14.74
N GLY A 80 4.08 14.41 15.07
CA GLY A 80 4.90 15.56 15.43
C GLY A 80 5.81 15.33 16.66
N LYS A 81 5.33 14.60 17.68
CA LYS A 81 6.13 14.25 18.88
C LYS A 81 7.20 13.20 18.60
N LEU A 82 7.00 12.38 17.56
CA LEU A 82 7.86 11.26 17.21
C LEU A 82 8.86 11.59 16.08
N GLY A 83 8.82 12.82 15.55
CA GLY A 83 9.69 13.26 14.45
C GLY A 83 9.41 12.56 13.12
N ILE A 84 8.19 12.04 12.93
CA ILE A 84 7.78 11.33 11.72
C ILE A 84 7.30 12.38 10.71
N GLN A 85 8.04 12.54 9.62
CA GLN A 85 7.73 13.48 8.55
C GLN A 85 6.67 12.91 7.58
N ASN A 86 5.86 13.77 6.95
CA ASN A 86 4.80 13.43 6.00
C ASN A 86 3.65 12.59 6.61
N ALA A 87 3.27 12.87 7.85
CA ALA A 87 2.18 12.18 8.55
C ALA A 87 1.08 13.16 9.01
N ASP A 88 0.91 14.28 8.28
CA ASP A 88 0.04 15.41 8.64
C ASP A 88 -1.44 14.99 8.79
N TYR A 89 -1.88 13.97 8.03
CA TYR A 89 -3.22 13.40 8.11
C TYR A 89 -3.62 12.99 9.54
N TRP A 90 -2.68 12.44 10.31
CA TRP A 90 -2.97 11.96 11.66
C TRP A 90 -3.06 13.12 12.66
N ASP A 91 -2.29 14.19 12.47
CA ASP A 91 -2.41 15.39 13.32
C ASP A 91 -3.76 16.10 13.10
N GLU A 92 -4.24 16.17 11.86
CA GLU A 92 -5.52 16.82 11.51
C GLU A 92 -6.76 16.01 11.98
N GLU A 93 -6.76 14.69 11.77
CA GLU A 93 -7.89 13.82 12.11
C GLU A 93 -8.12 13.72 13.63
N TYR A 94 -7.07 13.76 14.45
CA TYR A 94 -7.22 13.80 15.92
C TYR A 94 -7.89 15.09 16.40
N GLN A 95 -7.53 16.24 15.81
CA GLN A 95 -8.16 17.53 16.16
C GLN A 95 -9.65 17.52 15.81
N HIS A 96 -10.01 17.04 14.62
CA HIS A 96 -11.41 16.94 14.18
C HIS A 96 -12.28 16.03 15.05
N ASN A 97 -11.72 14.95 15.60
CA ASN A 97 -12.47 14.06 16.48
C ASN A 97 -12.65 14.65 17.89
N GLN A 98 -11.64 15.36 18.43
CA GLN A 98 -11.79 16.12 19.67
C GLN A 98 -12.83 17.23 19.54
N ASP A 99 -12.83 17.93 18.41
CA ASP A 99 -13.77 19.00 18.03
C ASP A 99 -15.21 18.54 17.75
N LYS A 100 -15.49 17.24 17.80
CA LYS A 100 -16.85 16.70 17.75
C LYS A 100 -17.32 16.23 19.11
N GLU A 101 -16.41 15.68 19.91
CA GLU A 101 -16.69 15.19 21.26
C GLU A 101 -16.90 16.33 22.26
N ASN A 102 -16.19 17.45 22.10
CA ASN A 102 -16.36 18.65 22.93
C ASN A 102 -17.63 19.49 22.61
N VAL A 103 -18.33 19.19 21.51
CA VAL A 103 -19.58 19.89 21.08
C VAL A 103 -20.84 19.01 21.22
N SER A 104 -20.68 17.75 21.61
CA SER A 104 -21.77 16.79 21.86
C SER A 104 -22.05 16.64 23.36
#